data_AF-A0A1Q5P532-F1
#
_entry.id   AF-A0A1Q5P532-F1
#
_cell.length_a   1.000
_cell.length_b   1.000
_cell.length_c   1.000
_cell.angle_alpha   90.00
_cell.angle_beta   90.00
_cell.angle_gamma   90.00
#
_symmetry.space_group_name_H-M   'P 1'
#
loop_
_entity.id
_entity.type
_entity.pdbx_description
1 polymer ?
#
loop_
_entity_poly.entity_id
_entity_poly.type
_entity_poly.pdbx_seq_one_letter_code
_entity_poly.pdbx_strand_id
1 'polypeptide(L)'
;MNAKGVTILSKLSEPFTESPSDDILAKAIFTVNRHAKTATNPKYLYQLKKQALLKMIKEGKAKKKGLHFSRNPKHSRQQSDVLVECGHYTFHIPPCKEDFNLLPHLGRLNEEFRNPRCSMSLSKAKGVLEAYTGMKEDQPKYNPPGNKKYTKPVFKPLGQSY
;
A
#
# COMPACT_ATOMS: atom_id res chain seq x y z
N MET A 1 -7.25 63.93 9.36
CA MET A 1 -7.62 62.66 8.69
C MET A 1 -6.34 61.83 8.58
N ASN A 2 -6.08 60.93 9.54
CA ASN A 2 -4.81 60.18 9.60
C ASN A 2 -5.05 58.72 9.21
N ALA A 3 -4.52 58.31 8.06
CA ALA A 3 -4.50 56.93 7.62
C ALA A 3 -3.41 56.16 8.38
N LYS A 4 -3.78 55.21 9.23
CA LYS A 4 -2.85 54.25 9.84
C LYS A 4 -2.72 53.06 8.90
N GLY A 5 -1.57 52.99 8.20
CA GLY A 5 -1.16 51.81 7.47
C GLY A 5 -0.84 50.68 8.44
N VAL A 6 -1.56 49.56 8.32
CA VAL A 6 -1.29 48.32 9.07
C VAL A 6 -0.35 47.48 8.21
N THR A 7 0.90 47.35 8.64
CA THR A 7 1.90 46.49 8.02
C THR A 7 1.56 45.04 8.34
N ILE A 8 1.12 44.28 7.34
CA ILE A 8 0.90 42.84 7.47
C ILE A 8 2.26 42.15 7.33
N LEU A 9 2.84 41.73 8.45
CA LEU A 9 4.02 40.86 8.46
C LEU A 9 3.60 39.46 7.96
N SER A 10 4.07 39.09 6.78
CA SER A 10 3.93 37.75 6.21
C SER A 10 4.77 36.76 7.02
N LYS A 11 4.13 35.97 7.89
CA LYS A 11 4.71 34.74 8.42
C LYS A 11 4.89 33.76 7.26
N LEU A 12 6.14 33.55 6.85
CA LEU A 12 6.54 32.43 6.00
C LEU A 12 6.16 31.14 6.72
N SER A 13 5.15 30.44 6.21
CA SER A 13 4.72 29.14 6.72
C SER A 13 5.82 28.12 6.44
N GLU A 14 6.45 27.60 7.50
CA GLU A 14 7.18 26.33 7.43
C GLU A 14 6.23 25.25 6.86
N PRO A 15 6.71 24.30 6.04
CA PRO A 15 5.86 23.26 5.51
C PRO A 15 5.35 22.42 6.69
N PHE A 16 4.06 22.58 7.01
CA PHE A 16 3.33 21.73 7.95
C PHE A 16 3.41 20.28 7.47
N THR A 17 4.43 19.56 7.91
CA THR A 17 4.53 18.10 7.79
C THR A 17 3.74 17.48 8.93
N GLU A 18 2.44 17.80 8.99
CA GLU A 18 1.53 17.06 9.86
C GLU A 18 1.49 15.61 9.41
N SER A 19 1.81 14.72 10.35
CA SER A 19 1.68 13.29 10.12
C SER A 19 0.23 12.98 9.72
N PRO A 20 0.00 12.21 8.63
CA PRO A 20 -1.34 11.93 8.16
C PRO A 20 -2.15 11.23 9.26
N SER A 21 -3.41 11.64 9.43
CA SER A 21 -4.33 11.01 10.39
C SER A 21 -4.45 9.50 10.17
N ASP A 22 -4.68 8.76 11.26
CA ASP A 22 -4.78 7.30 11.24
C ASP A 22 -5.85 6.78 10.27
N ASP A 23 -6.96 7.49 10.15
CA ASP A 23 -8.04 7.18 9.19
C ASP A 23 -7.60 7.31 7.73
N ILE A 24 -6.79 8.33 7.43
CA ILE A 24 -6.24 8.52 6.08
C ILE A 24 -5.26 7.40 5.76
N LEU A 25 -4.44 6.98 6.73
CA LEU A 25 -3.53 5.84 6.59
C LEU A 25 -4.31 4.53 6.36
N ALA A 26 -5.34 4.26 7.17
CA ALA A 26 -6.18 3.08 7.03
C ALA A 26 -6.86 3.03 5.64
N LYS A 27 -7.43 4.15 5.20
CA LYS A 27 -8.00 4.31 3.85
C LYS A 27 -6.97 4.06 2.75
N ALA A 28 -5.77 4.62 2.90
CA ALA A 28 -4.69 4.44 1.93
C ALA A 28 -4.24 2.98 1.82
N ILE A 29 -4.08 2.28 2.96
CA ILE A 29 -3.76 0.84 3.01
C ILE A 29 -4.86 0.01 2.31
N PHE A 30 -6.13 0.34 2.56
CA PHE A 30 -7.26 -0.33 1.92
C PHE A 30 -7.27 -0.14 0.40
N THR A 31 -7.08 1.09 -0.07
CA THR A 31 -6.98 1.40 -1.50
C THR A 31 -5.82 0.66 -2.15
N VAL A 32 -4.61 0.72 -1.58
CA VAL A 32 -3.45 0.00 -2.12
C VAL A 32 -3.70 -1.50 -2.23
N ASN A 33 -4.31 -2.11 -1.20
CA ASN A 33 -4.64 -3.53 -1.21
C ASN A 33 -5.65 -3.90 -2.31
N ARG A 34 -6.65 -3.05 -2.56
CA ARG A 34 -7.64 -3.26 -3.64
C ARG A 34 -6.98 -3.28 -5.01
N HIS A 35 -5.97 -2.44 -5.23
CA HIS A 35 -5.28 -2.30 -6.52
C HIS A 35 -4.05 -3.19 -6.68
N ALA A 36 -3.56 -3.83 -5.60
CA ALA A 36 -2.34 -4.64 -5.64
C ALA A 36 -2.39 -5.83 -6.60
N LYS A 37 -3.59 -6.36 -6.92
CA LYS A 37 -3.74 -7.48 -7.88
C LYS A 37 -3.70 -7.05 -9.35
N THR A 38 -3.98 -5.79 -9.63
CA THR A 38 -4.14 -5.26 -11.00
C THR A 38 -3.07 -4.24 -11.37
N ALA A 39 -2.21 -3.83 -10.43
CA ALA A 39 -1.18 -2.85 -10.67
C ALA A 39 -0.02 -3.43 -11.49
N THR A 40 0.66 -2.57 -12.25
CA THR A 40 1.86 -2.91 -13.04
C THR A 40 3.00 -3.43 -12.16
N ASN A 41 3.12 -2.92 -10.92
CA ASN A 41 4.12 -3.36 -9.94
C ASN A 41 3.44 -3.85 -8.64
N PRO A 42 2.90 -5.08 -8.62
CA PRO A 42 2.17 -5.60 -7.47
C PRO A 42 3.08 -5.83 -6.25
N LYS A 43 4.35 -6.22 -6.50
CA LYS A 43 5.34 -6.51 -5.44
C LYS A 43 5.60 -5.29 -4.58
N TYR A 44 5.79 -4.12 -5.20
CA TYR A 44 5.99 -2.86 -4.49
C TYR A 44 4.78 -2.51 -3.61
N LEU A 45 3.57 -2.60 -4.15
CA LEU A 45 2.34 -2.29 -3.40
C LEU A 45 2.14 -3.19 -2.18
N TYR A 46 2.44 -4.50 -2.29
CA TYR A 46 2.40 -5.40 -1.14
C TYR A 46 3.44 -5.05 -0.08
N GLN A 47 4.64 -4.65 -0.49
CA GLN A 47 5.69 -4.21 0.44
C GLN A 47 5.30 -2.91 1.15
N LEU A 48 4.81 -1.92 0.40
CA LEU A 48 4.34 -0.64 0.93
C LEU A 48 3.22 -0.82 1.94
N LYS A 49 2.20 -1.64 1.61
CA LYS A 49 1.12 -2.02 2.53
C LYS A 49 1.67 -2.68 3.80
N LYS A 50 2.56 -3.67 3.65
CA LYS A 50 3.11 -4.42 4.79
C LYS A 50 3.89 -3.50 5.73
N GLN A 51 4.76 -2.65 5.19
CA GLN A 51 5.57 -1.75 6.02
C GLN A 51 4.72 -0.69 6.71
N ALA A 52 3.75 -0.09 6.01
CA ALA A 52 2.83 0.86 6.61
C ALA A 52 2.09 0.23 7.80
N LEU A 53 1.55 -0.97 7.63
CA LEU A 53 0.80 -1.65 8.69
C LEU A 53 1.69 -2.02 9.88
N LEU A 54 2.90 -2.54 9.64
CA LEU A 54 3.87 -2.83 10.71
C LEU A 54 4.27 -1.57 11.48
N LYS A 55 4.48 -0.45 10.78
CA LYS A 55 4.79 0.84 11.39
C LYS A 55 3.62 1.33 12.23
N MET A 56 2.38 1.25 11.74
CA MET A 56 1.18 1.61 12.52
C MET A 56 1.00 0.74 13.77
N ILE A 57 1.29 -0.56 13.70
CA ILE A 57 1.26 -1.44 14.88
C ILE A 57 2.32 -0.99 15.90
N LYS A 58 3.54 -0.68 15.45
CA LYS A 58 4.63 -0.21 16.31
C LYS A 58 4.31 1.13 16.98
N GLU A 59 3.63 2.03 16.27
CA GLU A 59 3.20 3.33 16.77
C GLU A 59 1.92 3.26 17.64
N GLY A 60 1.30 2.08 17.79
CA GLY A 60 0.07 1.91 18.56
C GLY A 60 -1.21 2.39 17.85
N LYS A 61 -1.10 2.85 16.61
CA LYS A 61 -2.22 3.30 15.74
C LYS A 61 -3.07 2.15 15.21
N ALA A 62 -2.49 0.94 15.16
CA ALA A 62 -3.18 -0.28 14.78
C ALA A 62 -2.99 -1.36 15.85
N LYS A 63 -4.00 -2.22 16.03
CA LYS A 63 -4.01 -3.25 17.09
C LYS A 63 -4.25 -4.63 16.49
N LYS A 64 -3.43 -5.60 16.90
CA LYS A 64 -3.67 -7.02 16.61
C LYS A 64 -4.83 -7.48 17.49
N LYS A 65 -5.93 -7.93 16.89
CA LYS A 65 -7.14 -8.36 17.61
C LYS A 65 -7.14 -9.84 17.96
N GLY A 66 -6.65 -10.67 17.05
CA GLY A 66 -6.79 -12.11 17.17
C GLY A 66 -6.33 -12.84 15.92
N LEU A 67 -6.47 -14.16 15.92
CA LEU A 67 -6.16 -15.04 14.80
C LEU A 67 -7.46 -15.58 14.17
N HIS A 68 -7.55 -15.53 12.86
CA HIS A 68 -8.59 -16.22 12.09
C HIS A 68 -8.00 -17.38 11.31
N PHE A 69 -8.79 -18.42 11.05
CA PHE A 69 -8.40 -19.41 10.06
C PHE A 69 -8.38 -18.80 8.66
N SER A 70 -7.30 -19.05 7.92
CA SER A 70 -7.17 -18.62 6.53
C SER A 70 -8.16 -19.36 5.65
N ARG A 71 -8.78 -18.66 4.68
CA ARG A 71 -9.73 -19.26 3.73
C ARG A 71 -9.06 -20.20 2.73
N ASN A 72 -7.83 -19.89 2.31
CA ASN A 72 -7.11 -20.65 1.29
C ASN A 72 -5.78 -21.19 1.86
N PRO A 73 -5.83 -22.17 2.77
CA PRO A 73 -4.64 -22.80 3.31
C PRO A 73 -3.83 -23.52 2.23
N LYS A 74 -2.51 -23.42 2.29
CA LYS A 74 -1.61 -24.21 1.43
C LYS A 74 -1.33 -25.58 2.03
N HIS A 75 -0.98 -26.54 1.16
CA HIS A 75 -0.55 -27.90 1.55
C HIS A 75 -1.57 -28.69 2.38
N SER A 76 -2.86 -28.41 2.22
CA SER A 76 -3.94 -29.09 2.97
C SER A 76 -3.78 -29.02 4.49
N ARG A 77 -3.05 -28.02 5.01
CA ARG A 77 -2.84 -27.80 6.45
C ARG A 77 -3.55 -26.53 6.88
N GLN A 78 -4.26 -26.58 8.00
CA GLN A 78 -4.90 -25.39 8.56
C GLN A 78 -3.86 -24.30 8.86
N GLN A 79 -4.13 -23.09 8.39
CA GLN A 79 -3.29 -21.91 8.60
C GLN A 79 -4.13 -20.82 9.24
N SER A 80 -3.51 -19.96 10.03
CA SER A 80 -4.16 -18.81 10.64
C SER A 80 -3.55 -17.51 10.12
N ASP A 81 -4.36 -16.46 10.08
CA ASP A 81 -3.97 -15.10 9.72
C ASP A 81 -4.27 -14.17 10.90
N VAL A 82 -3.41 -13.18 11.15
CA VAL A 82 -3.63 -12.19 12.21
C VAL A 82 -4.60 -11.14 11.71
N LEU A 83 -5.68 -10.92 12.45
CA LEU A 83 -6.59 -9.80 12.28
C LEU A 83 -5.98 -8.56 12.93
N VAL A 84 -5.79 -7.52 12.13
CA VAL A 84 -5.32 -6.20 12.57
C VAL A 84 -6.43 -5.18 12.34
N GLU A 85 -6.82 -4.48 13.40
CA GLU A 85 -7.74 -3.35 13.35
C GLU A 85 -6.96 -2.04 13.27
N CYS A 86 -7.38 -1.16 12.37
CA CYS A 86 -6.80 0.15 12.14
C CYS A 86 -7.92 1.14 11.82
N GLY A 87 -8.28 1.97 12.81
CA GLY A 87 -9.48 2.81 12.74
C GLY A 87 -10.73 1.95 12.46
N HIS A 88 -11.48 2.34 11.42
CA HIS A 88 -12.68 1.61 10.96
C HIS A 88 -12.39 0.46 9.97
N TYR A 89 -11.11 0.13 9.75
CA TYR A 89 -10.69 -0.88 8.79
C TYR A 89 -10.04 -2.08 9.48
N THR A 90 -10.23 -3.24 8.89
CA THR A 90 -9.58 -4.49 9.32
C THR A 90 -8.74 -5.08 8.19
N PHE A 91 -7.60 -5.66 8.56
CA PHE A 91 -6.64 -6.24 7.63
C PHE A 91 -6.13 -7.57 8.15
N HIS A 92 -5.76 -8.46 7.24
CA HIS A 92 -5.10 -9.72 7.56
C HIS A 92 -3.63 -9.65 7.19
N ILE A 93 -2.77 -10.15 8.07
CA ILE A 93 -1.33 -10.35 7.84
C ILE A 93 -0.90 -11.77 8.22
N PRO A 94 0.20 -12.27 7.62
CA PRO A 94 0.80 -13.53 8.06
C PRO A 94 1.19 -13.45 9.54
N PRO A 95 0.90 -14.49 10.34
CA PRO A 95 1.23 -14.52 11.75
C PRO A 95 2.72 -14.73 12.01
N CYS A 96 3.21 -14.17 13.12
CA CYS A 96 4.48 -14.50 13.72
C CYS A 96 4.30 -15.53 14.85
N LYS A 97 5.38 -16.18 15.30
CA LYS A 97 5.33 -17.18 16.37
C LYS A 97 4.74 -16.62 17.67
N GLU A 98 5.08 -15.38 18.00
CA GLU A 98 4.57 -14.67 19.19
C GLU A 98 3.05 -14.45 19.14
N ASP A 99 2.49 -14.27 17.94
CA ASP A 99 1.05 -14.02 17.78
C ASP A 99 0.21 -15.20 18.26
N PHE A 100 0.68 -16.44 18.07
CA PHE A 100 0.00 -17.64 18.55
C PHE A 100 -0.01 -17.78 20.07
N ASN A 101 0.96 -17.15 20.76
CA ASN A 101 1.05 -17.20 22.22
C ASN A 101 0.23 -16.08 22.86
N LEU A 102 0.17 -14.91 22.21
CA LEU A 102 -0.40 -13.68 22.78
C LEU A 102 -1.85 -13.42 22.37
N LEU A 103 -2.27 -13.90 21.19
CA LEU A 103 -3.56 -13.55 20.63
C LEU A 103 -4.56 -14.72 20.71
N PRO A 104 -5.83 -14.45 21.04
CA PRO A 104 -6.86 -15.47 21.01
C PRO A 104 -7.19 -15.86 19.56
N HIS A 105 -7.58 -17.12 19.39
CA HIS A 105 -8.11 -17.60 18.12
C HIS A 105 -9.61 -17.29 18.02
N LEU A 106 -9.98 -16.44 17.06
CA LEU A 106 -11.34 -15.95 16.83
C LEU A 106 -12.17 -16.89 15.93
N GLY A 107 -11.55 -17.94 15.40
CA GLY A 107 -12.23 -18.98 14.62
C GLY A 107 -12.27 -18.66 13.13
N ARG A 108 -13.43 -18.91 12.49
CA ARG A 108 -13.62 -18.63 11.06
C ARG A 108 -14.04 -17.18 10.85
N LEU A 109 -13.56 -16.59 9.77
CA LEU A 109 -13.90 -15.21 9.39
C LEU A 109 -15.40 -15.09 9.09
N ASN A 110 -16.08 -14.10 9.70
CA ASN A 110 -17.44 -13.72 9.30
C ASN A 110 -17.40 -12.98 7.95
N GLU A 111 -18.13 -13.49 6.96
CA GLU A 111 -18.15 -12.95 5.59
C GLU A 111 -19.05 -11.73 5.39
N GLU A 112 -19.96 -11.50 6.34
CA GLU A 112 -20.89 -10.37 6.36
C GLU A 112 -20.18 -9.07 6.74
N PHE A 113 -19.14 -9.17 7.57
CA PHE A 113 -18.38 -8.01 8.00
C PHE A 113 -17.46 -7.51 6.88
N ARG A 114 -17.64 -6.25 6.49
CA ARG A 114 -16.89 -5.62 5.40
C ARG A 114 -16.31 -4.28 5.83
N ASN A 115 -15.11 -4.00 5.33
CA ASN A 115 -14.51 -2.69 5.47
C ASN A 115 -15.39 -1.62 4.80
N PRO A 116 -15.48 -0.40 5.38
CA PRO A 116 -16.29 0.67 4.83
C PRO A 116 -15.80 1.10 3.45
N ARG A 117 -16.71 1.58 2.61
CA ARG A 117 -16.38 2.07 1.26
C ARG A 117 -15.44 3.26 1.35
N CYS A 118 -14.46 3.31 0.44
CA CYS A 118 -13.46 4.36 0.39
C CYS A 118 -13.37 4.97 -1.02
N SER A 119 -13.32 6.30 -1.09
CA SER A 119 -13.01 7.06 -2.30
C SER A 119 -11.63 7.68 -2.16
N MET A 120 -10.60 6.95 -2.56
CA MET A 120 -9.22 7.46 -2.64
C MET A 120 -8.54 6.85 -3.86
N SER A 121 -7.89 7.68 -4.68
CA SER A 121 -7.16 7.20 -5.87
C SER A 121 -5.91 6.44 -5.46
N LEU A 122 -5.47 5.50 -6.31
CA LEU A 122 -4.24 4.74 -6.08
C LEU A 122 -3.01 5.65 -5.94
N SER A 123 -2.90 6.67 -6.81
CA SER A 123 -1.78 7.61 -6.77
C SER A 123 -1.70 8.36 -5.44
N LYS A 124 -2.84 8.87 -4.96
CA LYS A 124 -2.92 9.54 -3.65
C LYS A 124 -2.59 8.59 -2.51
N ALA A 125 -3.15 7.38 -2.53
CA ALA A 125 -2.90 6.37 -1.51
C ALA A 125 -1.41 5.98 -1.44
N LYS A 126 -0.76 5.80 -2.59
CA LYS A 126 0.69 5.58 -2.66
C LYS A 126 1.45 6.74 -2.02
N GLY A 127 1.21 7.97 -2.45
CA GLY A 127 1.91 9.14 -1.92
C GLY A 127 1.78 9.29 -0.40
N VAL A 128 0.59 9.02 0.16
CA VAL A 128 0.38 9.03 1.62
C VAL A 128 1.22 7.96 2.31
N LEU A 129 1.21 6.72 1.80
CA LEU A 129 1.97 5.63 2.42
C LEU A 129 3.47 5.77 2.21
N GLU A 130 3.92 6.29 1.07
CA GLU A 130 5.31 6.60 0.77
C GLU A 130 5.85 7.68 1.71
N ALA A 131 5.11 8.78 1.89
CA ALA A 131 5.44 9.82 2.86
C ALA A 131 5.50 9.29 4.28
N TYR A 132 4.57 8.39 4.64
CA TYR A 132 4.53 7.80 5.97
C TYR A 132 5.64 6.76 6.22
N THR A 133 5.93 5.89 5.25
CA THR A 133 6.92 4.80 5.41
C THR A 133 8.34 5.22 5.06
N GLY A 134 8.51 6.27 4.26
CA GLY A 134 9.79 6.64 3.65
C GLY A 134 10.21 5.75 2.48
N MET A 135 9.37 4.79 2.07
CA MET A 135 9.63 3.97 0.88
C MET A 135 9.42 4.77 -0.39
N LYS A 136 10.23 4.50 -1.41
CA LYS A 136 10.02 4.98 -2.78
C LYS A 136 10.01 3.81 -3.73
N GLU A 137 9.18 3.90 -4.76
CA GLU A 137 9.18 2.93 -5.85
C GLU A 137 10.47 3.11 -6.64
N ASP A 138 11.30 2.07 -6.71
CA ASP A 138 12.39 2.01 -7.67
C ASP A 138 11.77 1.96 -9.06
N GLN A 139 11.65 3.12 -9.70
CA GLN A 139 11.30 3.17 -11.11
C GLN A 139 12.36 2.35 -11.84
N PRO A 140 11.99 1.32 -12.62
CA PRO A 140 12.95 0.74 -13.54
C PRO A 140 13.49 1.92 -14.34
N LYS A 141 14.81 2.13 -14.32
CA LYS A 141 15.45 3.13 -15.17
C LYS A 141 14.91 2.87 -16.56
N TYR A 142 14.04 3.76 -17.04
CA TYR A 142 13.56 3.70 -18.40
C TYR A 142 14.79 3.98 -19.24
N ASN A 143 15.52 2.92 -19.57
CA ASN A 143 16.44 2.96 -20.68
C ASN A 143 15.49 3.12 -21.86
N PRO A 144 15.38 4.33 -22.47
CA PRO A 144 14.60 4.45 -23.67
C PRO A 144 15.07 3.33 -24.59
N PRO A 145 14.16 2.55 -25.21
CA PRO A 145 14.58 1.56 -26.18
C PRO A 145 15.44 2.30 -27.19
N GLY A 146 16.76 2.08 -27.11
CA GLY A 146 17.71 2.84 -27.92
C GLY A 146 17.25 2.71 -29.36
N ASN A 147 17.12 3.82 -30.08
CA ASN A 147 16.51 3.95 -31.40
C ASN A 147 16.88 2.75 -32.31
N LYS A 148 16.14 1.65 -32.22
CA LYS A 148 16.38 0.47 -33.05
C LYS A 148 15.76 0.83 -34.38
N LYS A 149 16.61 1.26 -35.32
CA LYS A 149 16.18 1.52 -36.70
C LYS A 149 15.42 0.27 -37.16
N TYR A 150 14.16 0.45 -37.51
CA TYR A 150 13.31 -0.63 -38.00
C TYR A 150 13.96 -1.22 -39.25
N THR A 151 14.45 -2.45 -39.14
CA THR A 151 14.94 -3.22 -40.28
C THR A 151 13.76 -3.99 -40.84
N LYS A 152 13.29 -3.57 -42.02
CA LYS A 152 12.24 -4.30 -42.73
C LYS A 152 12.67 -5.76 -42.92
N PRO A 153 11.83 -6.75 -42.57
CA PRO A 153 12.13 -8.14 -42.87
C PRO A 153 12.21 -8.29 -44.39
N VAL A 154 13.32 -8.85 -44.88
CA VAL A 154 13.50 -9.15 -46.30
C VAL A 154 13.00 -10.56 -46.53
N PHE A 155 11.87 -10.70 -47.21
CA PHE A 155 11.36 -12.00 -47.64
C PHE A 155 12.15 -12.41 -48.89
N LYS A 156 13.14 -13.30 -48.73
CA LYS A 156 13.78 -13.97 -49.87
C LYS A 156 12.92 -15.17 -50.30
N PRO A 157 12.79 -15.44 -51.61
CA PRO A 157 12.07 -16.62 -52.10
C PRO A 157 12.76 -17.92 -51.65
N LEU A 158 11.98 -19.00 -51.50
CA LEU A 158 12.50 -20.32 -51.13
C LEU A 158 13.57 -20.77 -52.14
N GLY A 159 14.74 -21.19 -51.64
CA GLY A 159 15.82 -21.78 -52.44
C GLY A 159 17.12 -20.98 -52.52
N GLN A 160 17.22 -19.80 -51.89
CA GLN A 160 18.49 -19.07 -51.76
C GLN A 160 19.05 -19.14 -50.33
N SER A 161 20.34 -19.45 -50.18
CA SER A 161 21.04 -19.40 -48.89
C SER A 161 21.46 -17.98 -48.50
N TYR A 162 21.74 -17.77 -47.20
CA TYR A 162 22.10 -16.48 -46.60
C TYR A 162 23.39 -15.87 -47.14
#